data_AF-A0A6P8ESW4-F1
#
_entry.id   AF-A0A6P8ESW4-F1
#
_cell.length_a   1.000
_cell.length_b   1.000
_cell.length_c   1.000
_cell.angle_alpha   90.00
_cell.angle_beta   90.00
_cell.angle_gamma   90.00
#
_symmetry.space_group_name_H-M   'P 1'
#
loop_
_entity.id
_entity.type
_entity.pdbx_description
1 polymer ?
#
loop_
_entity_poly.entity_id
_entity_poly.type
_entity_poly.pdbx_seq_one_letter_code
_entity_poly.pdbx_strand_id
1 'polypeptide(L)'
;MTGACVCVFRADLRKAVESAELKNQRLKEVFQRKIQEFRTACYVLTGYQIDITTENQYRLTSVYAEHMDDTLLFKASGAVGSGSMNLLETDFSRSLQEMVQLHLFHQRSIPAFLSAVTLELFSRQTTV
;
A
#
# COMPACT_ATOMS: atom_id res chain seq x y z
N MET A 1 -32.58 -1.90 48.31
CA MET A 1 -32.56 -2.41 46.91
C MET A 1 -31.42 -1.84 46.05
N THR A 2 -30.37 -1.24 46.62
CA THR A 2 -29.39 -0.47 45.82
C THR A 2 -28.08 -1.23 45.51
N GLY A 3 -27.61 -2.11 46.39
CA GLY A 3 -26.31 -2.80 46.20
C GLY A 3 -26.28 -3.82 45.06
N ALA A 4 -27.21 -4.79 45.05
CA ALA A 4 -27.22 -5.88 44.07
C ALA A 4 -27.48 -5.40 42.62
N CYS A 5 -28.33 -4.39 42.44
CA CYS A 5 -28.64 -3.81 41.13
C CYS A 5 -27.39 -3.15 40.49
N VAL A 6 -26.58 -2.45 41.29
CA VAL A 6 -25.33 -1.83 40.81
C VAL A 6 -24.28 -2.87 40.43
N CYS A 7 -24.19 -4.00 41.17
CA CYS A 7 -23.29 -5.09 40.84
C CYS A 7 -23.63 -5.75 39.50
N VAL A 8 -24.92 -6.01 39.27
CA VAL A 8 -25.43 -6.62 38.03
C VAL A 8 -25.21 -5.67 36.86
N PHE A 9 -25.58 -4.40 36.99
CA PHE A 9 -25.35 -3.40 35.96
C PHE A 9 -23.86 -3.25 35.60
N ARG A 10 -22.96 -3.26 36.60
CA ARG A 10 -21.51 -3.20 36.37
C ARG A 10 -20.99 -4.44 35.63
N ALA A 11 -21.52 -5.62 35.95
CA ALA A 11 -21.14 -6.87 35.27
C ALA A 11 -21.63 -6.89 33.81
N ASP A 12 -22.83 -6.41 33.55
CA ASP A 12 -23.40 -6.32 32.20
C ASP A 12 -22.66 -5.28 31.35
N LEU A 13 -22.30 -4.13 31.93
CA LEU A 13 -21.49 -3.12 31.25
C LEU A 13 -20.10 -3.65 30.89
N ARG A 14 -19.46 -4.40 31.79
CA ARG A 14 -18.16 -5.03 31.52
C ARG A 14 -18.26 -6.05 30.36
N LYS A 15 -19.28 -6.91 30.36
CA LYS A 15 -19.52 -7.85 29.25
C LYS A 15 -19.76 -7.13 27.92
N ALA A 16 -20.49 -6.01 27.94
CA ALA A 16 -20.73 -5.22 26.74
C ALA A 16 -19.42 -4.62 26.18
N VAL A 17 -18.54 -4.10 27.05
CA VAL A 17 -17.22 -3.58 26.67
C VAL A 17 -16.35 -4.69 26.09
N GLU A 18 -16.21 -5.83 26.78
CA GLU A 18 -15.42 -6.97 26.29
C GLU A 18 -15.93 -7.49 24.93
N SER A 19 -17.26 -7.54 24.74
CA SER A 19 -17.87 -7.91 23.46
C SER A 19 -17.57 -6.91 22.34
N ALA A 20 -17.60 -5.60 22.64
CA ALA A 20 -17.28 -4.55 21.69
C ALA A 20 -15.79 -4.57 21.30
N GLU A 21 -14.90 -4.76 22.27
CA GLU A 21 -13.46 -4.89 22.03
C GLU A 21 -13.14 -6.10 21.15
N LEU A 22 -13.74 -7.25 21.43
CA LEU A 22 -13.55 -8.46 20.63
C LEU A 22 -14.05 -8.27 19.19
N LYS A 23 -15.19 -7.60 19.00
CA LYS A 23 -15.70 -7.25 17.66
C LYS A 23 -14.73 -6.32 16.92
N ASN A 24 -14.22 -5.29 17.60
CA ASN A 24 -13.25 -4.36 17.04
C ASN A 24 -11.95 -5.07 16.64
N GLN A 25 -11.46 -5.99 17.47
CA GLN A 25 -10.27 -6.79 17.16
C GLN A 25 -10.50 -7.65 15.91
N ARG A 26 -11.62 -8.38 15.84
CA ARG A 26 -11.95 -9.20 14.66
C ARG A 26 -12.08 -8.37 13.38
N LEU A 27 -12.66 -7.18 13.47
CA LEU A 27 -12.74 -6.27 12.32
C LEU A 27 -11.35 -5.84 11.83
N LYS A 28 -10.42 -5.52 12.74
CA LYS A 28 -9.03 -5.19 12.39
C LYS A 28 -8.34 -6.37 11.71
N GLU A 29 -8.51 -7.59 12.22
CA GLU A 29 -7.92 -8.80 11.64
C GLU A 29 -8.45 -9.08 10.23
N VAL A 30 -9.77 -8.98 10.02
CA VAL A 30 -10.38 -9.16 8.70
C VAL A 30 -9.89 -8.10 7.72
N PHE A 31 -9.80 -6.84 8.16
CA PHE A 31 -9.30 -5.75 7.32
C PHE A 31 -7.85 -5.96 6.91
N GLN A 32 -6.98 -6.31 7.87
CA GLN A 32 -5.58 -6.61 7.58
C GLN A 32 -5.43 -7.77 6.60
N ARG A 33 -6.20 -8.86 6.80
CA ARG A 33 -6.19 -10.00 5.88
C ARG A 33 -6.61 -9.61 4.47
N LYS A 34 -7.67 -8.80 4.34
CA LYS A 34 -8.17 -8.36 3.03
C LYS A 34 -7.19 -7.43 2.31
N ILE A 35 -6.54 -6.52 3.02
CA ILE A 35 -5.47 -5.70 2.45
C ILE A 35 -4.31 -6.57 1.98
N GLN A 36 -3.90 -7.55 2.79
CA GLN A 36 -2.80 -8.43 2.43
C GLN A 36 -3.13 -9.26 1.19
N GLU A 37 -4.32 -9.86 1.14
CA GLU A 37 -4.83 -10.59 -0.04
C GLU A 37 -4.78 -9.71 -1.30
N PHE A 38 -5.23 -8.46 -1.19
CA PHE A 38 -5.22 -7.51 -2.31
C PHE A 38 -3.79 -7.14 -2.75
N ARG A 39 -2.90 -6.81 -1.80
CA ARG A 39 -1.50 -6.50 -2.10
C ARG A 39 -0.78 -7.66 -2.76
N THR A 40 -1.02 -8.89 -2.29
CA THR A 40 -0.48 -10.10 -2.90
C THR A 40 -0.99 -10.29 -4.32
N ALA A 41 -2.28 -10.06 -4.58
CA ALA A 41 -2.82 -10.12 -5.94
C ALA A 41 -2.18 -9.07 -6.86
N CYS A 42 -2.05 -7.81 -6.40
CA CYS A 42 -1.35 -6.78 -7.15
C CYS A 42 0.10 -7.18 -7.46
N TYR A 43 0.84 -7.67 -6.46
CA TYR A 43 2.22 -8.11 -6.64
C TYR A 43 2.37 -9.19 -7.69
N VAL A 44 1.54 -10.24 -7.63
CA VAL A 44 1.60 -11.36 -8.58
C VAL A 44 1.20 -10.93 -10.00
N LEU A 45 0.21 -10.03 -10.13
CA LEU A 45 -0.34 -9.65 -11.43
C LEU A 45 0.48 -8.55 -12.13
N THR A 46 1.00 -7.60 -11.38
CA THR A 46 1.69 -6.42 -11.94
C THR A 46 3.20 -6.47 -11.75
N GLY A 47 3.71 -7.35 -10.90
CA GLY A 47 5.12 -7.40 -10.53
C GLY A 47 5.53 -6.33 -9.51
N TYR A 48 4.60 -5.58 -8.91
CA TYR A 48 4.92 -4.55 -7.92
C TYR A 48 4.33 -4.83 -6.54
N GLN A 49 5.20 -4.87 -5.54
CA GLN A 49 4.81 -4.85 -4.15
C GLN A 49 4.50 -3.39 -3.77
N ILE A 50 3.28 -3.15 -3.28
CA ILE A 50 2.80 -1.81 -2.95
C ILE A 50 2.62 -1.69 -1.44
N ASP A 51 3.49 -0.92 -0.80
CA ASP A 51 3.46 -0.67 0.63
C ASP A 51 3.08 0.77 0.95
N ILE A 52 2.18 0.91 1.92
CA ILE A 52 1.79 2.21 2.45
C ILE A 52 2.84 2.62 3.48
N THR A 53 3.49 3.76 3.27
CA THR A 53 4.44 4.35 4.23
C THR A 53 3.74 5.46 5.02
N THR A 54 4.46 6.50 5.44
CA THR A 54 3.89 7.66 6.14
C THR A 54 3.27 8.66 5.16
N GLU A 55 2.35 9.50 5.63
CA GLU A 55 1.88 10.70 4.89
C GLU A 55 1.33 10.46 3.46
N ASN A 56 0.47 9.44 3.27
CA ASN A 56 -0.12 9.09 1.97
C ASN A 56 0.92 8.81 0.87
N GLN A 57 2.06 8.27 1.27
CA GLN A 57 3.08 7.78 0.37
C GLN A 57 2.97 6.27 0.19
N TYR A 58 3.34 5.84 -1.00
CA TYR A 58 3.27 4.47 -1.48
C TYR A 58 4.62 4.10 -2.05
N ARG A 59 5.23 3.08 -1.45
CA ARG A 59 6.47 2.49 -1.92
C ARG A 59 6.14 1.34 -2.85
N LEU A 60 6.69 1.38 -4.05
CA LEU A 60 6.59 0.34 -5.05
C LEU A 60 7.95 -0.32 -5.20
N THR A 61 8.00 -1.62 -4.96
CA THR A 61 9.18 -2.45 -5.18
C THR A 61 8.88 -3.45 -6.28
N SER A 62 9.69 -3.47 -7.34
CA SER A 62 9.53 -4.43 -8.43
C SER A 62 9.99 -5.82 -8.00
N VAL A 63 9.34 -6.86 -8.52
CA VAL A 63 9.83 -8.25 -8.45
C VAL A 63 11.18 -8.43 -9.14
N TYR A 64 11.50 -7.57 -10.11
CA TYR A 64 12.75 -7.59 -10.86
C TYR A 64 13.78 -6.56 -10.33
N ALA A 65 13.58 -6.04 -9.11
CA ALA A 65 14.54 -5.12 -8.50
C ALA A 65 15.92 -5.80 -8.35
N GLU A 66 16.98 -5.10 -8.75
CA GLU A 66 18.37 -5.61 -8.67
C GLU A 66 18.92 -5.44 -7.24
N HIS A 67 18.52 -4.36 -6.56
CA HIS A 67 18.86 -4.07 -5.18
C HIS A 67 17.61 -3.87 -4.31
N MET A 68 17.74 -4.16 -3.01
CA MET A 68 16.64 -3.98 -2.04
C MET A 68 16.17 -2.52 -1.93
N ASP A 69 17.06 -1.57 -2.25
CA ASP A 69 16.81 -0.14 -2.16
C ASP A 69 16.18 0.44 -3.44
N ASP A 70 16.10 -0.36 -4.52
CA ASP A 70 15.51 0.03 -5.80
C ASP A 70 13.99 0.11 -5.69
N THR A 71 13.52 1.25 -5.18
CA THR A 71 12.11 1.49 -4.89
C THR A 71 11.63 2.79 -5.51
N LEU A 72 10.41 2.76 -6.04
CA LEU A 72 9.71 3.96 -6.51
C LEU A 72 8.82 4.47 -5.38
N LEU A 73 8.88 5.77 -5.11
CA LEU A 73 8.03 6.40 -4.09
C LEU A 73 7.00 7.29 -4.77
N PHE A 74 5.72 7.03 -4.53
CA PHE A 74 4.62 7.86 -4.99
C PHE A 74 3.93 8.54 -3.82
N LYS A 75 3.52 9.80 -3.97
CA LYS A 75 2.70 10.52 -3.00
C LYS A 75 1.35 10.86 -3.61
N ALA A 76 0.27 10.54 -2.92
CA ALA A 76 -1.06 10.96 -3.35
C ALA A 76 -1.17 12.49 -3.33
N SER A 77 -1.67 13.07 -4.41
CA SER A 77 -1.92 14.51 -4.51
C SER A 77 -3.38 14.78 -4.18
N GLY A 78 -3.66 15.38 -3.03
CA GLY A 78 -5.02 15.72 -2.60
C GLY A 78 -5.68 14.67 -1.70
N ALA A 79 -7.01 14.69 -1.65
CA ALA A 79 -7.79 13.82 -0.76
C ALA A 79 -7.63 12.34 -1.12
N VAL A 80 -7.73 11.47 -0.10
CA VAL A 80 -7.69 10.02 -0.29
C VAL A 80 -8.75 9.61 -1.31
N GLY A 81 -8.33 8.97 -2.41
CA GLY A 81 -9.22 8.56 -3.50
C GLY A 81 -9.31 9.51 -4.70
N SER A 82 -8.56 10.64 -4.70
CA SER A 82 -8.49 11.54 -5.88
C SER A 82 -7.91 10.86 -7.13
N GLY A 83 -7.17 9.77 -6.96
CA GLY A 83 -6.51 9.01 -8.04
C GLY A 83 -5.25 9.67 -8.58
N SER A 84 -4.91 10.90 -8.17
CA SER A 84 -3.69 11.59 -8.60
C SER A 84 -2.51 11.24 -7.69
N MET A 85 -1.40 10.86 -8.32
CA MET A 85 -0.19 10.40 -7.65
C MET A 85 1.02 11.06 -8.31
N ASN A 86 1.96 11.53 -7.49
CA ASN A 86 3.20 12.14 -7.96
C ASN A 86 4.38 11.26 -7.57
N LEU A 87 5.29 11.02 -8.51
CA LEU A 87 6.55 10.34 -8.23
C LEU A 87 7.44 11.28 -7.40
N LEU A 88 7.97 10.77 -6.29
CA LEU A 88 9.00 11.40 -5.48
C LEU A 88 10.37 10.96 -5.97
N GLU A 89 11.35 11.86 -5.88
CA GLU A 89 12.71 11.57 -6.30
C GLU A 89 13.40 10.60 -5.32
N THR A 90 13.99 9.56 -5.89
CA THR A 90 14.82 8.52 -5.27
C THR A 90 16.03 8.26 -6.16
N ASP A 91 17.06 7.60 -5.63
CA ASP A 91 18.20 7.17 -6.45
C ASP A 91 17.75 6.32 -7.65
N PHE A 92 16.84 5.38 -7.39
CA PHE A 92 16.28 4.53 -8.43
C PHE A 92 15.50 5.33 -9.48
N SER A 93 14.60 6.24 -9.08
CA SER A 93 13.86 7.06 -10.07
C SER A 93 14.78 7.97 -10.89
N ARG A 94 15.92 8.41 -10.34
CA ARG A 94 16.92 9.20 -11.09
C ARG A 94 17.57 8.39 -12.20
N SER A 95 17.76 7.08 -12.02
CA SER A 95 18.25 6.18 -13.08
C SER A 95 17.25 5.99 -14.23
N LEU A 96 15.98 6.32 -14.01
CA LEU A 96 14.87 6.12 -14.96
C LEU A 96 14.38 7.43 -15.59
N GLN A 97 15.22 8.48 -15.61
CA GLN A 97 14.82 9.83 -16.02
C GLN A 97 14.16 9.90 -17.41
N GLU A 98 14.67 9.16 -18.39
CA GLU A 98 14.10 9.14 -19.75
C GLU A 98 12.67 8.57 -19.75
N MET A 99 12.44 7.47 -19.03
CA MET A 99 11.11 6.86 -18.88
C MET A 99 10.18 7.76 -18.09
N VAL A 100 10.68 8.42 -17.04
CA VAL A 100 9.92 9.41 -16.26
C VAL A 100 9.49 10.55 -17.18
N GLN A 101 10.41 11.12 -17.95
CA GLN A 101 10.14 12.22 -18.88
C GLN A 101 9.11 11.81 -19.94
N LEU A 102 9.27 10.64 -20.56
CA LEU A 102 8.35 10.19 -21.60
C LEU A 102 6.96 9.84 -21.02
N HIS A 103 6.90 8.96 -20.04
CA HIS A 103 5.64 8.36 -19.61
C HIS A 103 4.88 9.20 -18.58
N LEU A 104 5.57 9.87 -17.65
CA LEU A 104 4.92 10.68 -16.62
C LEU A 104 4.71 12.13 -17.06
N PHE A 105 5.66 12.74 -17.76
CA PHE A 105 5.52 14.15 -18.18
C PHE A 105 4.79 14.30 -19.53
N HIS A 106 5.22 13.60 -20.58
CA HIS A 106 4.60 13.76 -21.90
C HIS A 106 3.28 13.00 -22.02
N GLN A 107 3.28 11.71 -21.67
CA GLN A 107 2.09 10.86 -21.81
C GLN A 107 1.12 10.96 -20.62
N ARG A 108 1.60 11.46 -19.47
CA ARG A 108 0.82 11.58 -18.22
C ARG A 108 0.17 10.27 -17.77
N SER A 109 0.88 9.16 -17.92
CA SER A 109 0.37 7.81 -17.63
C SER A 109 1.31 7.03 -16.71
N ILE A 110 0.92 6.90 -15.45
CA ILE A 110 1.62 6.05 -14.46
C ILE A 110 1.59 4.58 -14.89
N PRO A 111 0.47 4.00 -15.38
CA PRO A 111 0.48 2.62 -15.86
C PRO A 111 1.46 2.39 -17.02
N ALA A 112 1.59 3.34 -17.95
CA ALA A 112 2.57 3.24 -19.03
C ALA A 112 4.01 3.26 -18.48
N PHE A 113 4.30 4.16 -17.53
CA PHE A 113 5.60 4.25 -16.86
C PHE A 113 5.96 2.93 -16.15
N LEU A 114 5.07 2.42 -15.30
CA LEU A 114 5.32 1.17 -14.55
C LEU A 114 5.48 -0.03 -15.48
N SER A 115 4.72 -0.08 -16.58
CA SER A 115 4.87 -1.15 -17.57
C SER A 115 6.23 -1.09 -18.27
N ALA A 116 6.67 0.11 -18.67
CA ALA A 116 7.99 0.29 -19.29
C ALA A 116 9.13 -0.09 -18.34
N VAL A 117 9.07 0.36 -17.09
CA VAL A 117 10.06 -0.02 -16.06
C VAL A 117 10.08 -1.53 -15.82
N THR A 118 8.91 -2.18 -15.78
CA THR A 118 8.84 -3.64 -15.61
C THR A 118 9.53 -4.37 -16.76
N LEU A 119 9.28 -3.97 -18.00
CA LEU A 119 9.91 -4.57 -19.17
C LEU A 119 11.42 -4.33 -19.20
N GLU A 120 11.88 -3.13 -18.84
CA GLU A 120 13.30 -2.80 -18.75
C GLU A 120 14.01 -3.66 -17.70
N LEU A 121 13.49 -3.72 -16.47
CA LEU A 121 14.08 -4.52 -15.40
C LEU A 121 14.08 -6.01 -15.73
N PHE A 122 12.99 -6.51 -16.34
CA PHE A 122 12.92 -7.89 -16.79
C PHE A 122 13.97 -8.19 -17.86
N SER A 123 14.16 -7.28 -18.83
CA SER A 123 15.19 -7.41 -19.87
C SER A 123 16.59 -7.53 -19.27
N ARG A 124 16.93 -6.68 -18.29
CA ARG A 124 18.23 -6.71 -17.60
C ARG A 124 18.52 -8.02 -16.85
N GLN A 125 17.48 -8.66 -16.30
CA GLN A 125 17.64 -9.97 -15.64
C GLN A 125 17.71 -11.14 -16.61
N THR A 126 17.19 -10.98 -17.83
CA THR A 126 17.03 -12.07 -18.81
C THR A 126 17.94 -11.93 -20.03
N THR A 127 18.88 -10.99 -20.03
CA THR A 127 19.95 -10.95 -21.02
C THR A 127 20.79 -12.22 -20.92
N VAL A 128 20.53 -13.15 -21.84
CA VAL A 128 21.39 -14.31 -22.17
C VAL A 128 22.58 -13.82 -22.99
#